data_AF-A0A352DCS8-F1
#
_entry.id   AF-A0A352DCS8-F1
#
_cell.length_a   1.000
_cell.length_b   1.000
_cell.length_c   1.000
_cell.angle_alpha   90.00
_cell.angle_beta   90.00
_cell.angle_gamma   90.00
#
_symmetry.space_group_name_H-M   'P 1'
#
loop_
_entity.id
_entity.type
_entity.pdbx_description
1 polymer ?
#
loop_
_entity_poly.entity_id
_entity_poly.type
_entity_poly.pdbx_seq_one_letter_code
_entity_poly.pdbx_strand_id
1 'polypeptide(L)' 'MKKIKTLQCINCGRDHKLAEVKYTCASCGGNLQVIYDYNLIKKRLNYE' A
#
# COMPACT_ATOMS: atom_id res chain seq x y z
N MET A 1 1.45 5.56 9.95
CA MET A 1 1.27 4.40 9.04
C MET A 1 -0.01 3.55 9.28
N LYS A 2 -0.85 3.81 10.30
CA LYS A 2 -2.06 3.00 10.61
C LYS A 2 -3.14 2.90 9.50
N LYS A 3 -3.03 3.69 8.44
CA LYS A 3 -4.00 3.76 7.33
C LYS A 3 -3.49 3.08 6.05
N ILE A 4 -2.27 2.55 6.06
CA ILE A 4 -1.72 1.83 4.92
C ILE A 4 -2.13 0.37 5.06
N LYS A 5 -2.80 -0.15 4.03
CA LYS A 5 -3.27 -1.54 3.96
C LYS A 5 -2.15 -2.48 3.53
N THR A 6 -1.41 -2.12 2.48
CA THR A 6 -0.30 -2.92 1.93
C THR A 6 0.58 -2.09 0.99
N LEU A 7 1.75 -2.61 0.62
CA LEU A 7 2.50 -2.17 -0.55
C LEU A 7 2.22 -3.17 -1.69
N GLN A 8 1.72 -2.70 -2.82
CA GLN A 8 1.39 -3.57 -3.95
C GLN A 8 2.27 -3.25 -5.14
N CYS A 9 2.79 -4.26 -5.84
CA CYS A 9 3.55 -4.02 -7.05
C CYS A 9 2.65 -3.51 -8.19
N ILE A 10 3.05 -2.42 -8.83
CA ILE A 10 2.30 -1.85 -9.97
C ILE A 10 2.35 -2.74 -11.22
N ASN A 11 3.35 -3.63 -11.32
CA ASN A 11 3.54 -4.49 -12.49
C ASN A 11 2.86 -5.86 -12.34
N CYS A 12 3.05 -6.53 -11.20
CA CYS A 12 2.58 -7.91 -11.00
C CYS A 12 1.47 -8.06 -9.95
N GLY A 13 1.06 -6.97 -9.28
CA GLY A 13 -0.02 -6.98 -8.30
C GLY A 13 0.28 -7.69 -6.97
N ARG A 14 1.52 -8.19 -6.76
CA ARG A 14 1.89 -8.84 -5.50
C ARG A 14 1.90 -7.86 -4.34
N ASP A 15 1.36 -8.31 -3.21
CA ASP A 15 1.37 -7.57 -1.95
C ASP A 15 2.65 -7.83 -1.13
N HIS A 16 3.13 -6.78 -0.48
CA HIS A 16 4.36 -6.74 0.31
C HIS A 16 4.09 -6.07 1.67
N LYS A 17 4.78 -6.56 2.71
CA LYS A 17 4.66 -6.00 4.05
C LYS A 17 5.39 -4.65 4.13
N LEU A 18 4.84 -3.71 4.89
CA LEU A 18 5.44 -2.39 5.10
C LEU A 18 6.82 -2.43 5.77
N ALA A 19 7.12 -3.49 6.52
CA ALA A 19 8.42 -3.69 7.16
C ALA A 19 9.53 -4.08 6.16
N GLU A 20 9.16 -4.52 4.96
CA GLU A 20 10.09 -4.86 3.88
C GLU A 20 10.35 -3.59 3.05
N VAL A 21 11.12 -2.63 3.59
CA VAL A 21 11.35 -1.30 3.01
C VAL A 21 12.32 -1.31 1.81
N LYS A 22 12.15 -2.27 0.89
CA LYS A 22 12.74 -2.20 -0.45
C LYS A 22 11.59 -1.74 -1.34
N TYR A 23 11.59 -0.49 -1.78
CA TYR A 23 10.55 0.09 -2.66
C TYR A 23 10.41 -0.62 -4.03
N THR A 24 11.10 -1.76 -4.20
CA THR A 24 11.13 -2.64 -5.36
C THR A 24 10.54 -4.01 -5.00
N CYS A 25 9.69 -4.52 -5.88
CA CYS A 25 9.04 -5.81 -5.75
C CYS A 25 10.07 -6.94 -5.77
N ALA A 26 10.12 -7.74 -4.70
CA ALA A 26 10.99 -8.90 -4.62
C ALA A 26 10.69 -10.00 -5.67
N SER A 27 9.53 -9.94 -6.34
CA SER A 27 9.16 -10.91 -7.37
C SER A 27 9.61 -10.54 -8.79
N CYS A 28 9.55 -9.25 -9.14
CA CYS A 28 9.71 -8.82 -10.53
C CYS A 28 10.56 -7.55 -10.69
N GLY A 29 11.07 -6.97 -9.60
CA GLY A 29 11.88 -5.76 -9.61
C GLY A 29 11.11 -4.46 -9.85
N GLY A 30 9.81 -4.51 -10.16
CA GLY A 30 8.99 -3.31 -10.39
C GLY A 30 8.72 -2.49 -9.12
N ASN A 31 8.27 -1.25 -9.28
CA ASN A 31 7.98 -0.37 -8.15
C ASN A 31 6.76 -0.83 -7.35
N LEU A 32 6.75 -0.49 -6.06
CA LEU A 32 5.60 -0.71 -5.18
C LEU A 32 4.79 0.59 -5.01
N GLN A 33 3.46 0.48 -5.07
CA GLN A 33 2.52 1.53 -4.72
C GLN A 33 1.94 1.30 -3.32
N VAL A 34 1.57 2.39 -2.64
CA VAL A 34 0.94 2.35 -1.33
C VAL A 34 -0.57 2.18 -1.50
N ILE A 35 -1.13 1.09 -0.96
CA ILE A 35 -2.57 0.89 -0.92
C ILE A 35 -3.08 1.36 0.44
N TYR A 36 -3.98 2.35 0.45
CA TYR A 36 -4.58 2.88 1.67
C TYR A 36 -5.87 2.14 2.04
N ASP A 37 -6.13 2.00 3.33
CA ASP A 37 -7.42 1.56 3.86
C ASP A 37 -8.40 2.74 3.88
N TYR A 38 -9.09 2.94 2.75
CA TYR A 38 -10.12 3.97 2.64
C TYR A 38 -11.32 3.72 3.55
N ASN A 39 -11.60 2.47 3.94
CA ASN A 39 -12.66 2.18 4.91
C ASN A 39 -12.30 2.67 6.32
N LEU A 40 -11.02 2.64 6.69
CA LEU A 40 -10.54 3.25 7.91
C LEU A 40 -10.48 4.78 7.80
N ILE A 41 -10.02 5.30 6.66
CA ILE A 41 -9.88 6.74 6.43
C ILE A 41 -11.23 7.45 6.48
N LYS A 42 -12.25 6.91 5.78
CA LYS A 42 -13.58 7.54 5.69
C LYS A 42 -14.25 7.74 7.05
N LYS A 43 -13.94 6.91 8.06
CA LYS A 43 -14.45 7.08 9.43
C LYS A 43 -14.03 8.39 10.10
N ARG A 44 -13.05 9.09 9.54
CA ARG A 44 -12.49 10.34 10.08
C ARG A 44 -12.54 11.49 9.09
N LEU A 45 -13.10 11.26 7.90
CA LEU A 45 -13.33 12.33 6.93
C LEU A 45 -14.79 12.74 7.07
N ASN A 46 -15.02 13.96 7.54
CA ASN A 46 -16.31 14.61 7.43
C ASN A 46 -16.25 15.51 6.19
N TYR A 47 -17.27 15.40 5.35
CA TYR A 47 -17.49 16.32 4.24
C TYR A 47 -18.59 17.28 4.74
N GLU A 48 -18.20 18.50 5.09
CA GLU A 48 -19.14 19.62 5.26
C GLU A 48 -19.55 20.18 3.90
#